data_AF-A0A919EXP9-F1
#
_entry.id   AF-A0A919EXP9-F1
#
_cell.length_a   1.000
_cell.length_b   1.000
_cell.length_c   1.000
_cell.angle_alpha   90.00
_cell.angle_beta   90.00
_cell.angle_gamma   90.00
#
_symmetry.space_group_name_H-M   'P 1'
#
loop_
_entity.id
_entity.type
_entity.pdbx_description
1 polymer ?
#
loop_
_entity_poly.entity_id
_entity_poly.type
_entity_poly.pdbx_seq_one_letter_code
_entity_poly.pdbx_strand_id
1 'polypeptide(L)'
;MTSLDVRPTARQLAAAPEPPAALQSEYTKLPSSLPKVVERTARQITAGADNHYEEAVKLQDWFAVTGGFQYDTSVKVGHGPGAIANFLKQKEGFCVHFSFAMAAMARTLGIPARVAVGFAPGTVQADGTISVTQKDAHAWPELYFEGVGWTRFEPTPTRGTAPSYTQSDTPGSSLPEEALPSKGASSAPSAAASPSESCGGRLRELQPCDSPSAAVAAQHDGSGTDWWGRLLIAVGALLVLAVPLTPLLWRKRVRALRLGGHARTARGVAEHTLAAWQELTDSAWDHGIPPDESLTPRKAADRIVRLGRLDPAAGSAVHRLADAVEQVLYAPAPRPAAGAAQDVRRVTEGLRAGASGGTRLRALFLPRSSVRVMWAVSARWAALRTRVAAARPALRRPSGQRG
;
A
#
# COMPACT_ATOMS: atom_id res chain seq x y z
N MET A 1 0.21 20.59 9.87
CA MET A 1 -0.62 19.79 10.78
C MET A 1 -0.04 19.96 12.17
N THR A 2 -0.79 20.51 13.10
CA THR A 2 -0.42 20.52 14.52
C THR A 2 -1.11 19.31 15.16
N SER A 3 -0.35 18.36 15.68
CA SER A 3 -0.88 17.26 16.49
C SER A 3 -0.64 17.57 17.96
N LEU A 4 -1.63 17.24 18.80
CA LEU A 4 -1.47 17.26 20.25
C LEU A 4 -0.90 15.91 20.69
N ASP A 5 0.30 15.91 21.28
CA ASP A 5 0.89 14.74 21.92
C ASP A 5 0.46 14.73 23.40
N VAL A 6 -0.52 13.89 23.74
CA VAL A 6 -1.02 13.78 25.11
C VAL A 6 -0.09 12.85 25.88
N ARG A 7 0.53 13.36 26.95
CA ARG A 7 1.44 12.61 27.82
C ARG A 7 0.79 12.43 29.20
N PRO A 8 -0.15 11.47 29.36
CA PRO A 8 -0.77 11.23 30.65
C PRO A 8 0.24 10.67 31.64
N THR A 9 0.00 10.92 32.93
CA THR A 9 0.72 10.26 34.03
C THR A 9 -0.06 9.04 34.51
N ALA A 10 0.64 8.05 35.07
CA ALA A 10 0.02 6.89 35.71
C ALA A 10 -1.07 7.29 36.73
N ARG A 11 -0.81 8.34 37.51
CA ARG A 11 -1.76 8.86 38.51
C ARG A 11 -3.05 9.42 37.88
N GLN A 12 -2.95 10.09 36.73
CA GLN A 12 -4.13 10.58 36.01
C GLN A 12 -4.99 9.43 35.47
N LEU A 13 -4.35 8.37 35.00
CA LEU A 13 -5.05 7.17 34.50
C LEU A 13 -5.69 6.39 35.64
N ALA A 14 -4.99 6.22 36.77
CA ALA A 14 -5.50 5.54 37.96
C ALA A 14 -6.68 6.27 38.62
N ALA A 15 -6.67 7.60 38.59
CA ALA A 15 -7.74 8.44 39.13
C ALA A 15 -8.83 8.79 38.09
N ALA A 16 -8.80 8.17 36.91
CA ALA A 16 -9.77 8.46 35.86
C ALA A 16 -11.19 8.06 36.33
N PRO A 17 -12.18 8.96 36.18
CA PRO A 17 -13.57 8.63 36.51
C PRO A 17 -14.16 7.64 35.49
N GLU A 18 -15.34 7.12 35.80
CA GLU A 18 -16.07 6.22 34.92
C GLU A 18 -16.33 6.86 33.53
N PRO A 19 -16.18 6.08 32.44
CA PRO A 19 -16.43 6.58 31.10
C PRO A 19 -17.93 6.89 30.87
N PRO A 20 -18.26 7.79 29.92
CA PRO A 20 -19.64 8.05 29.52
C PRO A 20 -20.36 6.76 29.10
N ALA A 21 -21.58 6.56 29.59
CA ALA A 21 -22.33 5.30 29.41
C ALA A 21 -22.47 4.86 27.94
N ALA A 22 -22.63 5.81 27.01
CA ALA A 22 -22.70 5.50 25.57
C ALA A 22 -21.38 4.92 25.03
N LEU A 23 -20.23 5.46 25.46
CA LEU A 23 -18.91 4.97 25.10
C LEU A 23 -18.64 3.62 25.74
N GLN A 24 -18.96 3.49 27.04
CA GLN A 24 -18.81 2.23 27.77
C GLN A 24 -19.62 1.11 27.11
N SER A 25 -20.91 1.36 26.82
CA SER A 25 -21.78 0.38 26.17
C SER A 25 -21.28 -0.04 24.79
N GLU A 26 -20.75 0.89 23.98
CA GLU A 26 -20.27 0.57 22.64
C GLU A 26 -18.95 -0.19 22.67
N TYR A 27 -17.98 0.28 23.45
CA TYR A 27 -16.59 -0.19 23.40
C TYR A 27 -16.26 -1.30 24.39
N THR A 28 -17.25 -1.79 25.15
CA THR A 28 -17.17 -3.03 25.94
C THR A 28 -17.91 -4.20 25.28
N LYS A 29 -18.58 -3.99 24.14
CA LYS A 29 -19.28 -5.05 23.40
C LYS A 29 -18.34 -6.20 23.01
N LEU A 30 -18.82 -7.40 23.28
CA LEU A 30 -18.17 -8.67 22.96
C LEU A 30 -19.18 -9.63 22.29
N PRO A 31 -18.74 -10.45 21.32
CA PRO A 31 -19.60 -11.45 20.73
C PRO A 31 -19.95 -12.53 21.76
N SER A 32 -21.19 -13.03 21.74
CA SER A 32 -21.64 -14.13 22.61
C SER A 32 -20.83 -15.41 22.45
N SER A 33 -20.15 -15.58 21.31
CA SER A 33 -19.26 -16.71 21.01
C SER A 33 -17.86 -16.61 21.64
N LEU A 34 -17.52 -15.54 22.35
CA LEU A 34 -16.21 -15.40 22.98
C LEU A 34 -16.02 -16.48 24.07
N PRO A 35 -14.98 -17.32 23.99
CA PRO A 35 -14.77 -18.37 24.98
C PRO A 35 -14.55 -17.81 26.40
N LYS A 36 -15.22 -18.41 27.39
CA LYS A 36 -15.15 -17.98 28.81
C LYS A 36 -13.76 -18.03 29.43
N VAL A 37 -12.81 -18.75 28.83
CA VAL A 37 -11.41 -18.75 29.26
C VAL A 37 -10.81 -17.34 29.18
N VAL A 38 -11.22 -16.51 28.21
CA VAL A 38 -10.69 -15.15 28.03
C VAL A 38 -11.02 -14.28 29.25
N GLU A 39 -12.29 -14.24 29.65
CA GLU A 39 -12.75 -13.51 30.85
C GLU A 39 -12.11 -14.06 32.13
N ARG A 40 -12.06 -15.39 32.28
CA ARG A 40 -11.49 -16.03 33.48
C ARG A 40 -10.00 -15.70 33.63
N THR A 41 -9.25 -15.79 32.55
CA THR A 41 -7.82 -15.47 32.52
C THR A 41 -7.59 -13.99 32.80
N ALA A 42 -8.42 -13.09 32.24
CA ALA A 42 -8.34 -11.66 32.53
C ALA A 42 -8.49 -11.37 34.04
N ARG A 43 -9.56 -11.86 34.67
CA ARG A 43 -9.80 -11.69 36.11
C ARG A 43 -8.70 -12.29 36.99
N GLN A 44 -8.11 -13.41 36.56
CA GLN A 44 -7.01 -14.04 37.30
C GLN A 44 -5.74 -13.18 37.27
N ILE A 45 -5.38 -12.65 36.10
CA ILE A 45 -4.17 -11.83 35.92
C ILE A 45 -4.32 -10.49 36.65
N THR A 46 -5.51 -9.90 36.61
CA THR A 46 -5.76 -8.58 37.19
C THR A 46 -6.16 -8.63 38.66
N ALA A 47 -6.15 -9.81 39.30
CA ALA A 47 -6.48 -9.97 40.70
C ALA A 47 -5.66 -9.02 41.60
N GLY A 48 -6.34 -8.37 42.54
CA GLY A 48 -5.75 -7.37 43.45
C GLY A 48 -5.27 -6.09 42.76
N ALA A 49 -5.85 -5.72 41.61
CA ALA A 49 -5.74 -4.36 41.07
C ALA A 49 -6.83 -3.49 41.69
N ASP A 50 -6.50 -2.24 42.01
CA ASP A 50 -7.41 -1.31 42.68
C ASP A 50 -8.28 -0.50 41.70
N ASN A 51 -7.85 -0.41 40.44
CA ASN A 51 -8.49 0.39 39.39
C ASN A 51 -8.22 -0.16 37.98
N HIS A 52 -8.99 0.31 36.99
CA HIS A 52 -8.88 -0.13 35.60
C HIS A 52 -7.52 0.15 34.94
N TYR A 53 -6.78 1.15 35.41
CA TYR A 53 -5.43 1.41 34.91
C TYR A 53 -4.47 0.31 35.35
N GLU A 54 -4.51 -0.09 36.61
CA GLU A 54 -3.71 -1.22 37.11
C GLU A 54 -4.10 -2.54 36.46
N GLU A 55 -5.38 -2.78 36.21
CA GLU A 55 -5.83 -3.94 35.42
C GLU A 55 -5.21 -3.94 34.02
N ALA A 56 -5.19 -2.78 33.35
CA ALA A 56 -4.60 -2.64 32.03
C ALA A 56 -3.09 -2.88 32.02
N VAL A 57 -2.36 -2.34 32.99
CA VAL A 57 -0.91 -2.55 33.14
C VAL A 57 -0.61 -4.02 33.42
N LYS A 58 -1.34 -4.68 34.33
CA LYS A 58 -1.16 -6.12 34.61
C LYS A 58 -1.40 -6.98 33.37
N LEU A 59 -2.41 -6.67 32.56
CA LEU A 59 -2.65 -7.36 31.29
C LEU A 59 -1.49 -7.15 30.30
N GLN A 60 -1.00 -5.91 30.17
CA GLN A 60 0.16 -5.61 29.33
C GLN A 60 1.38 -6.41 29.75
N ASP A 61 1.76 -6.34 31.03
CA ASP A 61 2.95 -6.99 31.57
C ASP A 61 2.84 -8.51 31.52
N TRP A 62 1.62 -9.05 31.62
CA TRP A 62 1.39 -10.47 31.40
C TRP A 62 1.71 -10.90 29.97
N PHE A 63 1.28 -10.14 28.95
CA PHE A 63 1.65 -10.48 27.58
C PHE A 63 3.13 -10.21 27.29
N ALA A 64 3.65 -9.06 27.73
CA ALA A 64 4.97 -8.58 27.33
C ALA A 64 6.13 -9.20 28.12
N VAL A 65 5.91 -9.57 29.38
CA VAL A 65 7.01 -9.90 30.32
C VAL A 65 6.81 -11.27 30.99
N THR A 66 5.68 -11.51 31.64
CA THR A 66 5.56 -12.63 32.61
C THR A 66 4.81 -13.85 32.09
N GLY A 67 3.95 -13.69 31.09
CA GLY A 67 3.09 -14.75 30.56
C GLY A 67 3.80 -15.75 29.66
N GLY A 68 5.07 -15.50 29.30
CA GLY A 68 5.87 -16.39 28.44
C GLY A 68 5.41 -16.41 26.99
N PHE A 69 4.90 -15.28 26.49
CA PHE A 69 4.50 -15.15 25.09
C PHE A 69 5.70 -14.82 24.20
N GLN A 70 5.65 -15.31 22.96
CA GLN A 70 6.68 -15.08 21.96
C GLN A 70 6.10 -14.46 20.69
N TYR A 71 6.88 -13.59 20.08
CA TYR A 71 6.55 -12.98 18.80
C TYR A 71 6.96 -13.90 17.64
N ASP A 72 5.99 -14.34 16.85
CA ASP A 72 6.18 -15.12 15.63
C ASP A 72 5.12 -14.76 14.57
N THR A 73 5.58 -14.49 13.34
CA THR A 73 4.74 -14.15 12.18
C THR A 73 4.31 -15.36 11.35
N SER A 74 4.86 -16.54 11.63
CA SER A 74 4.62 -17.79 10.90
C SER A 74 3.53 -18.67 11.52
N VAL A 75 2.96 -18.25 12.65
CA VAL A 75 1.98 -19.02 13.42
C VAL A 75 0.64 -19.21 12.70
N LYS A 76 0.00 -20.34 12.96
CA LYS A 76 -1.35 -20.67 12.48
C LYS A 76 -2.34 -20.72 13.64
N VAL A 77 -2.60 -19.56 14.23
CA VAL A 77 -3.50 -19.43 15.39
C VAL A 77 -4.99 -19.57 14.99
N GLY A 78 -5.25 -19.56 13.68
CA GLY A 78 -6.58 -19.68 13.09
C GLY A 78 -7.33 -18.34 13.02
N HIS A 79 -8.59 -18.38 12.57
CA HIS A 79 -9.47 -17.21 12.51
C HIS A 79 -10.80 -17.49 13.22
N GLY A 80 -11.53 -16.45 13.61
CA GLY A 80 -12.86 -16.56 14.23
C GLY A 80 -12.84 -16.58 15.76
N PRO A 81 -13.97 -16.87 16.42
CA PRO A 81 -14.16 -16.64 17.86
C PRO A 81 -13.19 -17.40 18.77
N GLY A 82 -12.68 -18.56 18.33
CA GLY A 82 -11.71 -19.36 19.06
C GLY A 82 -10.26 -18.89 18.94
N ALA A 83 -9.95 -17.96 18.04
CA ALA A 83 -8.57 -17.54 17.76
C ALA A 83 -7.88 -16.95 18.99
N ILE A 84 -8.60 -16.16 19.80
CA ILE A 84 -8.06 -15.60 21.05
C ILE A 84 -7.76 -16.73 22.05
N ALA A 85 -8.68 -17.67 22.24
CA ALA A 85 -8.44 -18.79 23.16
C ALA A 85 -7.26 -19.68 22.71
N ASN A 86 -7.13 -19.92 21.40
CA ASN A 86 -5.99 -20.64 20.83
C ASN A 86 -4.68 -19.88 21.05
N PHE A 87 -4.69 -18.55 20.83
CA PHE A 87 -3.53 -17.70 21.08
C PHE A 87 -3.09 -17.76 22.55
N LEU A 88 -4.02 -17.61 23.50
CA LEU A 88 -3.72 -17.70 24.93
C LEU A 88 -3.13 -19.06 25.33
N LYS A 89 -3.51 -20.13 24.61
CA LYS A 89 -2.97 -21.48 24.81
C LYS A 89 -1.59 -21.67 24.18
N GLN A 90 -1.42 -21.24 22.92
CA GLN A 90 -0.18 -21.42 22.15
C GLN A 90 0.93 -20.47 22.61
N LYS A 91 0.56 -19.28 23.09
CA LYS A 91 1.46 -18.22 23.51
C LYS A 91 2.45 -17.72 22.44
N GLU A 92 2.12 -17.95 21.17
CA GLU A 92 2.90 -17.51 20.03
C GLU A 92 2.00 -16.72 19.06
N GLY A 93 2.44 -15.54 18.65
CA GLY A 93 1.62 -14.64 17.83
C GLY A 93 2.38 -13.46 17.26
N PHE A 94 1.72 -12.64 16.45
CA PHE A 94 2.24 -11.34 16.03
C PHE A 94 1.34 -10.22 16.56
N CYS A 95 1.71 -8.96 16.34
CA CYS A 95 1.14 -7.77 17.01
C CYS A 95 -0.41 -7.72 17.03
N VAL A 96 -1.07 -8.22 15.98
CA VAL A 96 -2.54 -8.32 15.92
C VAL A 96 -3.08 -9.27 16.99
N HIS A 97 -2.50 -10.45 17.18
CA HIS A 97 -2.97 -11.40 18.19
C HIS A 97 -2.88 -10.82 19.60
N PHE A 98 -1.74 -10.21 19.94
CA PHE A 98 -1.53 -9.55 21.23
C PHE A 98 -2.53 -8.42 21.46
N SER A 99 -2.70 -7.53 20.47
CA SER A 99 -3.57 -6.37 20.58
C SER A 99 -5.04 -6.75 20.73
N PHE A 100 -5.53 -7.68 19.91
CA PHE A 100 -6.92 -8.13 19.98
C PHE A 100 -7.19 -8.95 21.24
N ALA A 101 -6.24 -9.77 21.71
CA ALA A 101 -6.39 -10.52 22.94
C ALA A 101 -6.45 -9.59 24.16
N MET A 102 -5.52 -8.65 24.29
CA MET A 102 -5.53 -7.66 25.37
C MET A 102 -6.80 -6.80 25.34
N ALA A 103 -7.20 -6.29 24.17
CA ALA A 103 -8.43 -5.50 24.05
C ALA A 103 -9.68 -6.32 24.43
N ALA A 104 -9.77 -7.59 24.01
CA ALA A 104 -10.88 -8.44 24.39
C ALA A 104 -10.93 -8.72 25.90
N MET A 105 -9.77 -8.98 26.51
CA MET A 105 -9.66 -9.18 27.96
C MET A 105 -10.05 -7.91 28.74
N ALA A 106 -9.56 -6.74 28.32
CA ALA A 106 -9.94 -5.45 28.90
C ALA A 106 -11.46 -5.23 28.84
N ARG A 107 -12.10 -5.53 27.69
CA ARG A 107 -13.57 -5.44 27.56
C ARG A 107 -14.31 -6.38 28.49
N THR A 108 -13.78 -7.59 28.77
CA THR A 108 -14.41 -8.50 29.75
C THR A 108 -14.37 -7.98 31.19
N LEU A 109 -13.45 -7.06 31.47
CA LEU A 109 -13.32 -6.38 32.76
C LEU A 109 -14.14 -5.08 32.83
N GLY A 110 -14.85 -4.70 31.76
CA GLY A 110 -15.62 -3.47 31.69
C GLY A 110 -14.83 -2.24 31.21
N ILE A 111 -13.56 -2.42 30.84
CA ILE A 111 -12.72 -1.34 30.33
C ILE A 111 -13.04 -1.12 28.83
N PRO A 112 -13.46 0.09 28.41
CA PRO A 112 -13.69 0.35 27.00
C PRO A 112 -12.37 0.28 26.23
N ALA A 113 -12.30 -0.59 25.22
CA ALA A 113 -11.06 -0.84 24.49
C ALA A 113 -11.29 -0.93 22.98
N ARG A 114 -10.27 -0.56 22.19
CA ARG A 114 -10.23 -0.72 20.73
C ARG A 114 -8.83 -1.12 20.28
N VAL A 115 -8.70 -1.53 19.02
CA VAL A 115 -7.40 -1.82 18.40
C VAL A 115 -7.12 -0.74 17.36
N ALA A 116 -5.98 -0.09 17.47
CA ALA A 116 -5.45 0.80 16.46
C ALA A 116 -4.44 0.05 15.58
N VAL A 117 -4.42 0.37 14.30
CA VAL A 117 -3.47 -0.17 13.33
C VAL A 117 -2.81 1.00 12.63
N GLY A 118 -1.48 0.98 12.57
CA GLY A 118 -0.69 2.03 11.96
C GLY A 118 0.74 1.55 11.75
N PHE A 119 1.68 2.45 12.01
CA PHE A 119 3.10 2.16 11.93
C PHE A 119 3.76 2.46 13.27
N ALA A 120 4.64 1.56 13.72
CA ALA A 120 5.56 1.83 14.81
C ALA A 120 6.51 2.99 14.43
N PRO A 121 7.17 3.62 15.41
CA PRO A 121 8.19 4.62 15.13
C PRO A 121 9.22 4.07 14.12
N GLY A 122 9.39 4.79 13.00
CA GLY A 122 10.33 4.41 11.95
C GLY A 122 11.79 4.66 12.34
N THR A 123 12.70 4.40 11.42
CA THR A 123 14.14 4.60 11.66
C THR A 123 14.56 6.04 11.35
N VAL A 124 15.20 6.70 12.31
CA VAL A 124 15.81 8.02 12.09
C VAL A 124 16.96 7.89 11.09
N GLN A 125 16.92 8.69 10.04
CA GLN A 125 17.93 8.77 8.99
C GLN A 125 19.02 9.78 9.38
N ALA A 126 20.16 9.72 8.69
CA ALA A 126 21.30 10.61 8.94
C ALA A 126 20.98 12.10 8.73
N ASP A 127 19.99 12.41 7.90
CA ASP A 127 19.51 13.77 7.64
C ASP A 127 18.44 14.25 8.65
N GLY A 128 18.14 13.44 9.68
CA GLY A 128 17.14 13.72 10.69
C GLY A 128 15.70 13.41 10.26
N THR A 129 15.47 12.90 9.05
CA THR A 129 14.15 12.40 8.63
C THR A 129 13.85 11.04 9.28
N ILE A 130 12.57 10.66 9.35
CA ILE A 130 12.16 9.34 9.86
C ILE A 130 11.65 8.52 8.69
N SER A 131 12.29 7.38 8.42
CA SER A 131 11.86 6.43 7.41
C SER A 131 10.88 5.43 8.02
N VAL A 132 9.65 5.41 7.50
CA VAL A 132 8.60 4.47 7.89
C VAL A 132 8.25 3.62 6.68
N THR A 133 8.33 2.30 6.83
CA THR A 133 8.14 1.31 5.78
C THR A 133 7.02 0.33 6.13
N GLN A 134 6.63 -0.52 5.19
CA GLN A 134 5.63 -1.57 5.43
C GLN A 134 6.06 -2.57 6.51
N LYS A 135 7.37 -2.70 6.76
CA LYS A 135 7.89 -3.54 7.85
C LYS A 135 7.57 -2.98 9.23
N ASP A 136 7.24 -1.70 9.32
CA ASP A 136 6.91 -1.00 10.56
C ASP A 136 5.41 -1.03 10.85
N ALA A 137 4.61 -1.68 10.00
CA ALA A 137 3.19 -1.87 10.25
C ALA A 137 2.99 -2.58 11.60
N HIS A 138 2.19 -1.96 12.48
CA HIS A 138 1.99 -2.41 13.85
C HIS A 138 0.54 -2.22 14.28
N ALA A 139 0.10 -3.07 15.21
CA ALA A 139 -1.19 -2.96 15.86
C ALA A 139 -0.97 -2.86 17.37
N TRP A 140 -1.74 -2.01 18.03
CA TRP A 140 -1.73 -1.85 19.49
C TRP A 140 -3.15 -1.68 20.02
N PRO A 141 -3.44 -2.11 21.26
CA PRO A 141 -4.68 -1.79 21.93
C PRO A 141 -4.65 -0.34 22.46
N GLU A 142 -5.82 0.30 22.42
CA GLU A 142 -6.09 1.56 23.11
C GLU A 142 -7.25 1.35 24.07
N LEU A 143 -7.05 1.74 25.32
CA LEU A 143 -8.05 1.68 26.38
C LEU A 143 -8.47 3.11 26.72
N TYR A 144 -9.76 3.32 26.98
CA TYR A 144 -10.31 4.64 27.24
C TYR A 144 -10.31 4.96 28.72
N PHE A 145 -9.75 6.12 29.09
CA PHE A 145 -9.76 6.68 30.44
C PHE A 145 -10.37 8.07 30.39
N GLU A 146 -11.43 8.33 31.14
CA GLU A 146 -12.13 9.61 31.08
C GLU A 146 -11.22 10.77 31.49
N GLY A 147 -11.33 11.90 30.78
CA GLY A 147 -10.44 13.06 30.95
C GLY A 147 -9.10 12.96 30.20
N VAL A 148 -8.63 11.75 29.87
CA VAL A 148 -7.42 11.55 29.04
C VAL A 148 -7.78 11.14 27.61
N GLY A 149 -8.77 10.26 27.46
CA GLY A 149 -9.21 9.68 26.21
C GLY A 149 -8.57 8.32 25.92
N TRP A 150 -8.44 8.01 24.63
CA TRP A 150 -7.86 6.75 24.16
C TRP A 150 -6.36 6.70 24.42
N THR A 151 -5.96 5.77 25.27
CA THR A 151 -4.59 5.63 25.78
C THR A 151 -3.99 4.34 25.25
N ARG A 152 -2.83 4.42 24.60
CA ARG A 152 -2.12 3.26 24.03
C ARG A 152 -1.52 2.37 25.13
N PHE A 153 -1.56 1.06 24.91
CA PHE A 153 -0.78 0.06 25.63
C PHE A 153 0.01 -0.77 24.61
N GLU A 154 1.06 -1.47 25.05
CA GLU A 154 1.91 -2.28 24.18
C GLU A 154 2.11 -3.70 24.75
N PRO A 155 1.20 -4.63 24.44
CA PRO A 155 1.30 -6.02 24.90
C PRO A 155 2.27 -6.86 24.06
N THR A 156 2.80 -6.35 22.93
CA THR A 156 3.64 -7.15 22.02
C THR A 156 5.08 -7.21 22.55
N PRO A 157 5.63 -8.39 22.86
CA PRO A 157 7.04 -8.52 23.21
C PRO A 157 7.93 -8.00 22.06
N THR A 158 9.01 -7.28 22.41
CA THR A 158 10.16 -6.91 21.56
C THR A 158 9.90 -6.13 20.25
N ARG A 159 8.64 -5.81 19.91
CA ARG A 159 8.26 -5.20 18.62
C ARG A 159 7.76 -3.76 18.71
N GLY A 160 7.46 -3.27 19.91
CA GLY A 160 7.00 -1.91 20.18
C GLY A 160 7.58 -1.34 21.46
N THR A 161 7.47 -0.03 21.64
CA THR A 161 7.89 0.67 22.85
C THR A 161 6.69 0.87 23.77
N ALA A 162 6.76 0.30 24.97
CA ALA A 162 5.76 0.52 26.00
C ALA A 162 5.78 2.01 26.42
N PRO A 163 4.64 2.72 26.36
CA PRO A 163 4.59 4.11 26.79
C PRO A 163 5.03 4.25 28.26
N SER A 164 5.75 5.33 28.58
CA SER A 164 6.32 5.52 29.92
C SER A 164 5.29 5.47 31.05
N TYR A 165 4.06 5.94 30.80
CA TYR A 165 2.96 5.88 31.74
C TYR A 165 2.42 4.47 32.00
N THR A 166 2.95 3.44 31.34
CA THR A 166 2.61 2.03 31.59
C THR A 166 3.75 1.26 32.25
N GLN A 167 4.92 1.88 32.43
CA GLN A 167 6.06 1.25 33.06
C GLN A 167 5.94 1.40 34.58
N SER A 168 6.07 0.30 35.31
CA SER A 168 6.19 0.34 36.77
C SER A 168 7.60 0.82 37.13
N ASP A 169 7.74 1.76 38.07
CA ASP A 169 9.02 2.12 38.70
C ASP A 169 9.52 0.95 39.58
N THR A 170 9.82 -0.19 38.97
CA THR A 170 10.43 -1.34 39.61
C THR A 170 11.94 -1.24 39.42
N PRO A 171 12.76 -1.08 40.49
CA PRO A 171 14.20 -1.04 40.36
C PRO A 171 14.72 -2.33 39.70
N GLY A 172 15.22 -2.23 38.46
CA GLY A 172 15.84 -3.35 37.73
C GLY A 172 15.24 -3.70 36.37
N SER A 173 14.16 -3.05 35.92
CA SER A 173 13.58 -3.28 34.59
C SER A 173 13.88 -2.13 33.61
N SER A 174 15.16 -1.79 33.41
CA SER A 174 15.55 -0.96 32.27
C SER A 174 15.77 -1.87 31.05
N LEU A 175 14.78 -1.95 30.16
CA LEU A 175 15.10 -2.16 28.76
C LEU A 175 15.96 -0.98 28.30
N PRO A 176 16.93 -1.15 27.40
CA PRO A 176 17.74 -0.03 26.92
C PRO A 176 16.81 1.05 26.36
N GLU A 177 16.75 2.19 27.06
CA GLU A 177 16.28 3.44 26.49
C GLU A 177 17.14 3.67 25.25
N GLU A 178 16.55 3.57 24.07
CA GLU A 178 17.25 3.89 22.83
C GLU A 178 17.40 5.42 22.81
N ALA A 179 18.50 5.86 23.43
CA ALA A 179 18.82 7.27 23.58
C ALA A 179 18.88 7.93 22.21
N LEU A 180 18.06 8.96 22.02
CA LEU A 180 18.22 9.92 20.94
C LEU A 180 19.64 10.51 21.05
N PRO A 181 20.56 10.29 20.08
CA PRO A 181 21.87 10.89 20.17
C PRO A 181 21.76 12.40 20.00
N SER A 182 22.27 13.11 21.01
CA SER A 182 22.48 14.56 20.99
C SER A 182 23.44 14.95 19.85
N LYS A 183 23.16 16.12 19.26
CA LYS A 183 23.97 16.76 18.21
C LYS A 183 25.45 16.84 18.60
N GLY A 184 26.31 16.31 17.72
CA GLY A 184 27.76 16.50 17.80
C GLY A 184 28.50 16.04 16.52
N ALA A 185 28.85 17.02 15.70
CA ALA A 185 29.96 17.09 14.73
C ALA A 185 30.17 16.00 13.65
N SER A 186 29.75 16.36 12.43
CA SER A 186 30.43 16.27 11.14
C SER A 186 31.67 15.35 10.99
N SER A 187 31.56 14.39 10.07
CA SER A 187 32.63 14.08 9.11
C SER A 187 32.01 13.60 7.78
N ALA A 188 32.46 14.21 6.68
CA ALA A 188 31.94 14.01 5.33
C ALA A 188 32.47 12.72 4.68
N PRO A 189 31.72 12.04 3.79
CA PRO A 189 32.25 10.91 3.04
C PRO A 189 32.94 11.35 1.73
N SER A 190 34.13 10.78 1.52
CA SER A 190 34.95 10.89 0.32
C SER A 190 34.43 9.97 -0.79
N ALA A 191 34.42 10.47 -2.02
CA ALA A 191 34.11 9.72 -3.23
C ALA A 191 35.37 9.03 -3.76
N ALA A 192 35.31 7.72 -4.00
CA ALA A 192 36.30 7.01 -4.80
C ALA A 192 35.58 6.09 -5.81
N ALA A 193 35.76 6.41 -7.09
CA ALA A 193 35.40 5.58 -8.22
C ALA A 193 36.59 4.67 -8.58
N SER A 194 36.33 3.42 -8.95
CA SER A 194 37.34 2.48 -9.46
C SER A 194 37.61 2.71 -10.95
N PRO A 195 38.87 2.57 -11.43
CA PRO A 195 39.21 2.79 -12.84
C PRO A 195 39.10 1.50 -13.67
N SER A 196 38.70 1.63 -14.94
CA SER A 196 38.84 0.59 -15.96
C SER A 196 40.13 0.82 -16.74
N GLU A 197 40.97 -0.21 -16.80
CA GLU A 197 42.26 -0.24 -17.51
C GLU A 197 42.11 -0.10 -19.03
N SER A 198 43.08 0.64 -19.58
CA SER A 198 43.40 0.79 -20.99
C SER A 198 44.17 -0.40 -21.54
N CYS A 199 43.98 -0.71 -22.83
CA CYS A 199 45.01 -1.32 -23.67
C CYS A 199 45.14 -0.54 -24.99
N GLY A 200 46.31 0.07 -25.22
CA GLY A 200 46.77 0.50 -26.55
C GLY A 200 47.09 -0.72 -27.43
N GLY A 201 47.19 -0.66 -28.75
CA GLY A 201 47.66 0.40 -29.63
C GLY A 201 48.81 -0.18 -30.45
N ARG A 202 48.65 -0.37 -31.76
CA ARG A 202 49.78 -0.48 -32.70
C ARG A 202 49.34 -0.14 -34.13
N LEU A 203 49.83 0.98 -34.64
CA LEU A 203 49.90 1.31 -36.06
C LEU A 203 50.97 0.47 -36.77
N ARG A 204 50.76 0.16 -38.05
CA ARG A 204 51.81 0.26 -39.06
C ARG A 204 51.22 0.53 -40.45
N GLU A 205 51.69 1.62 -41.05
CA GLU A 205 51.51 2.08 -42.44
C GLU A 205 52.11 1.11 -43.47
N LEU A 206 51.56 1.11 -44.69
CA LEU A 206 52.23 1.45 -45.95
C LEU A 206 51.22 1.34 -47.14
N GLN A 207 51.34 2.27 -48.09
CA GLN A 207 50.45 2.55 -49.24
C GLN A 207 51.01 1.88 -50.54
N PRO A 208 50.53 2.23 -51.76
CA PRO A 208 49.51 1.60 -52.63
C PRO A 208 50.06 0.82 -53.86
N CYS A 209 49.18 0.24 -54.70
CA CYS A 209 49.26 0.22 -56.19
C CYS A 209 47.99 -0.40 -56.83
N ASP A 210 47.67 0.09 -58.04
CA ASP A 210 46.51 -0.14 -58.92
C ASP A 210 46.29 -1.62 -59.33
N SER A 211 45.18 -2.13 -59.91
CA SER A 211 44.20 -1.64 -60.90
C SER A 211 43.00 -2.63 -60.98
N PRO A 212 42.02 -2.53 -61.92
CA PRO A 212 40.58 -2.65 -61.64
C PRO A 212 40.00 -4.06 -61.87
N SER A 213 38.82 -4.34 -61.29
CA SER A 213 37.89 -5.28 -61.93
C SER A 213 36.44 -5.09 -61.48
N ALA A 214 35.63 -4.80 -62.51
CA ALA A 214 34.22 -5.12 -62.70
C ALA A 214 33.23 -4.91 -61.54
N ALA A 215 32.44 -3.85 -61.71
CA ALA A 215 31.04 -3.85 -61.29
C ALA A 215 30.34 -5.09 -61.87
N VAL A 216 29.87 -5.98 -61.01
CA VAL A 216 28.78 -6.88 -61.34
C VAL A 216 27.53 -6.27 -60.72
N ALA A 217 26.88 -5.40 -61.49
CA ALA A 217 25.48 -5.13 -61.30
C ALA A 217 24.74 -6.46 -61.54
N ALA A 218 24.25 -7.08 -60.48
CA ALA A 218 23.23 -8.09 -60.60
C ALA A 218 21.93 -7.38 -60.99
N GLN A 219 21.76 -7.14 -62.29
CA GLN A 219 20.45 -6.96 -62.88
C GLN A 219 19.72 -8.29 -62.74
N HIS A 220 18.73 -8.31 -61.85
CA HIS A 220 17.73 -9.36 -61.81
C HIS A 220 16.46 -8.82 -62.46
N ASP A 221 16.42 -8.84 -63.79
CA ASP A 221 15.17 -8.81 -64.52
C ASP A 221 14.59 -10.23 -64.53
N GLY A 222 13.53 -10.38 -63.74
CA GLY A 222 12.79 -11.62 -63.57
C GLY A 222 11.44 -11.30 -62.94
N SER A 223 10.51 -10.86 -63.78
CA SER A 223 9.11 -10.63 -63.47
C SER A 223 8.49 -11.80 -62.69
N GLY A 224 8.32 -11.63 -61.39
CA GLY A 224 7.71 -12.61 -60.51
C GLY A 224 7.74 -12.15 -59.07
N THR A 225 6.76 -11.31 -58.68
CA THR A 225 6.40 -10.89 -57.31
C THR A 225 6.93 -9.55 -56.74
N ASP A 226 6.86 -8.47 -57.53
CA ASP A 226 6.89 -7.08 -57.02
C ASP A 226 5.72 -6.75 -56.05
N TRP A 227 4.72 -7.64 -55.97
CA TRP A 227 3.61 -7.49 -55.02
C TRP A 227 4.04 -7.64 -53.55
N TRP A 228 5.06 -8.44 -53.23
CA TRP A 228 5.57 -8.58 -51.86
C TRP A 228 6.28 -7.30 -51.38
N GLY A 229 7.04 -6.63 -52.26
CA GLY A 229 7.66 -5.34 -51.96
C GLY A 229 6.62 -4.25 -51.74
N ARG A 230 5.61 -4.17 -52.63
CA ARG A 230 4.46 -3.26 -52.46
C ARG A 230 3.63 -3.60 -51.21
N LEU A 231 3.47 -4.87 -50.87
CA LEU A 231 2.80 -5.32 -49.65
C LEU A 231 3.59 -4.90 -48.41
N LEU A 232 4.91 -5.08 -48.38
CA LEU A 232 5.75 -4.65 -47.25
C LEU A 232 5.73 -3.13 -47.06
N ILE A 233 5.74 -2.36 -48.15
CA ILE A 233 5.59 -0.89 -48.10
C ILE A 233 4.18 -0.52 -47.61
N ALA A 234 3.13 -1.17 -48.11
CA ALA A 234 1.76 -0.93 -47.66
C ALA A 234 1.56 -1.29 -46.18
N VAL A 235 2.12 -2.42 -45.73
CA VAL A 235 2.13 -2.84 -44.32
C VAL A 235 2.95 -1.89 -43.47
N GLY A 236 4.12 -1.46 -43.94
CA GLY A 236 4.95 -0.45 -43.26
C GLY A 236 4.22 0.88 -43.09
N ALA A 237 3.58 1.38 -44.15
CA ALA A 237 2.76 2.59 -44.12
C ALA A 237 1.53 2.43 -43.19
N LEU A 238 0.88 1.27 -43.21
CA LEU A 238 -0.22 0.95 -42.31
C LEU A 238 0.25 0.90 -40.85
N LEU A 239 1.41 0.33 -40.56
CA LEU A 239 1.99 0.28 -39.22
C LEU A 239 2.36 1.68 -38.71
N VAL A 240 2.93 2.54 -39.56
CA VAL A 240 3.23 3.94 -39.23
C VAL A 240 1.95 4.72 -38.85
N LEU A 241 0.82 4.43 -39.49
CA LEU A 241 -0.48 5.01 -39.15
C LEU A 241 -1.16 4.33 -37.95
N ALA A 242 -1.05 3.01 -37.81
CA ALA A 242 -1.76 2.24 -36.79
C ALA A 242 -1.12 2.36 -35.40
N VAL A 243 0.21 2.31 -35.31
CA VAL A 243 0.96 2.39 -34.05
C VAL A 243 0.59 3.62 -33.20
N PRO A 244 0.57 4.87 -33.71
CA PRO A 244 0.18 6.04 -32.92
C PRO A 244 -1.31 6.07 -32.56
N LEU A 245 -2.17 5.33 -33.27
CA LEU A 245 -3.59 5.22 -32.96
C LEU A 245 -3.91 4.14 -31.91
N THR A 246 -2.99 3.19 -31.68
CA THR A 246 -3.17 2.12 -30.68
C THR A 246 -3.46 2.63 -29.25
N PRO A 247 -2.74 3.60 -28.66
CA PRO A 247 -3.04 4.09 -27.31
C PRO A 247 -4.41 4.80 -27.25
N LEU A 248 -4.80 5.49 -28.32
CA LEU A 248 -6.08 6.19 -28.42
C LEU A 248 -7.26 5.21 -28.46
N LEU A 249 -7.19 4.19 -29.33
CA LEU A 249 -8.21 3.14 -29.44
C LEU A 249 -8.31 2.33 -28.15
N TRP A 250 -7.16 2.02 -27.54
CA TRP A 250 -7.11 1.37 -26.23
C TRP A 250 -7.77 2.21 -25.14
N ARG A 251 -7.43 3.50 -25.03
CA ARG A 251 -8.00 4.41 -24.02
C ARG A 251 -9.52 4.51 -24.19
N LYS A 252 -10.00 4.61 -25.44
CA LYS A 252 -11.45 4.58 -25.75
C LYS A 252 -12.10 3.27 -25.28
N ARG A 253 -11.48 2.12 -25.56
CA ARG A 253 -11.99 0.81 -25.13
C ARG A 253 -12.01 0.66 -23.61
N VAL A 254 -10.93 1.01 -22.92
CA VAL A 254 -10.85 0.93 -21.45
C VAL A 254 -11.89 1.84 -20.80
N ARG A 255 -12.04 3.07 -21.29
CA ARG A 255 -13.08 3.98 -20.82
C ARG A 255 -14.48 3.42 -21.02
N ALA A 256 -14.76 2.84 -22.18
CA ALA A 256 -16.05 2.20 -22.46
C ALA A 256 -16.32 1.02 -21.51
N LEU A 257 -15.30 0.19 -21.23
CA LEU A 257 -15.44 -0.93 -20.30
C LEU A 257 -15.65 -0.46 -18.85
N ARG A 258 -14.86 0.50 -18.37
CA ARG A 258 -14.96 1.02 -16.99
C ARG A 258 -16.28 1.76 -16.75
N LEU A 259 -16.78 2.50 -17.73
CA LEU A 259 -17.97 3.34 -17.61
C LEU A 259 -19.26 2.70 -18.13
N GLY A 260 -19.19 1.58 -18.85
CA GLY A 260 -20.33 0.95 -19.54
C GLY A 260 -21.10 -0.08 -18.71
N GLY A 261 -20.55 -0.54 -17.58
CA GLY A 261 -21.21 -1.52 -16.72
C GLY A 261 -22.32 -0.90 -15.87
N HIS A 262 -23.54 -1.44 -15.96
CA HIS A 262 -24.60 -1.20 -14.98
C HIS A 262 -24.62 -2.37 -14.01
N ALA A 263 -24.01 -2.19 -12.84
CA ALA A 263 -24.00 -3.22 -11.83
C ALA A 263 -25.39 -3.37 -11.18
N ARG A 264 -25.93 -4.59 -11.18
CA ARG A 264 -27.20 -4.93 -10.53
C ARG A 264 -27.01 -5.51 -9.12
N THR A 265 -25.77 -5.76 -8.71
CA THR A 265 -25.40 -6.32 -7.40
C THR A 265 -24.55 -5.33 -6.61
N ALA A 266 -24.60 -5.39 -5.27
CA ALA A 266 -23.80 -4.52 -4.40
C ALA A 266 -22.28 -4.65 -4.69
N ARG A 267 -21.80 -5.87 -4.92
CA ARG A 267 -20.40 -6.13 -5.31
C ARG A 267 -20.06 -5.49 -6.66
N GLY A 268 -20.94 -5.59 -7.65
CA GLY A 268 -20.70 -4.94 -8.94
C GLY A 268 -20.71 -3.42 -8.83
N VAL A 269 -21.51 -2.84 -7.93
CA VAL A 269 -21.56 -1.38 -7.69
C VAL A 269 -20.23 -0.90 -7.11
N ALA A 270 -19.66 -1.66 -6.18
CA ALA A 270 -18.32 -1.40 -5.64
C ALA A 270 -17.26 -1.42 -6.74
N GLU A 271 -17.22 -2.48 -7.54
CA GLU A 271 -16.26 -2.63 -8.65
C GLU A 271 -16.41 -1.50 -9.69
N HIS A 272 -17.64 -1.14 -10.05
CA HIS A 272 -17.91 -0.05 -10.98
C HIS A 272 -17.46 1.31 -10.44
N THR A 273 -17.71 1.59 -9.15
CA THR A 273 -17.29 2.84 -8.50
C THR A 273 -15.77 2.98 -8.50
N LEU A 274 -15.05 1.91 -8.15
CA LEU A 274 -13.59 1.88 -8.18
C LEU A 274 -13.04 2.02 -9.61
N ALA A 275 -13.69 1.39 -10.60
CA ALA A 275 -13.33 1.53 -12.01
C ALA A 275 -13.54 2.97 -12.54
N ALA A 276 -14.63 3.62 -12.13
CA ALA A 276 -14.91 5.02 -12.44
C ALA A 276 -13.88 5.96 -11.81
N TRP A 277 -13.49 5.73 -10.55
CA TRP A 277 -12.43 6.48 -9.90
C TRP A 277 -11.07 6.31 -10.59
N GLN A 278 -10.74 5.08 -10.98
CA GLN A 278 -9.53 4.81 -11.76
C GLN A 278 -9.56 5.54 -13.12
N GLU A 279 -10.72 5.60 -13.77
CA GLU A 279 -10.88 6.36 -15.01
C GLU A 279 -10.69 7.87 -14.82
N LEU A 280 -11.21 8.43 -13.72
CA LEU A 280 -11.06 9.84 -13.38
C LEU A 280 -9.59 10.18 -13.11
N THR A 281 -8.91 9.40 -12.27
CA THR A 281 -7.50 9.61 -11.91
C THR A 281 -6.56 9.44 -13.11
N ASP A 282 -6.80 8.44 -13.96
CA ASP A 282 -6.08 8.29 -15.23
C ASP A 282 -6.33 9.49 -16.16
N SER A 283 -7.56 10.00 -16.22
CA SER A 283 -7.89 11.18 -17.03
C SER A 283 -7.22 12.44 -16.49
N ALA A 284 -7.14 12.62 -15.17
CA ALA A 284 -6.39 13.71 -14.55
C ALA A 284 -4.89 13.62 -14.88
N TRP A 285 -4.31 12.41 -14.85
CA TRP A 285 -2.92 12.18 -15.23
C TRP A 285 -2.65 12.50 -16.71
N ASP A 286 -3.56 12.08 -17.59
CA ASP A 286 -3.50 12.39 -19.02
C ASP A 286 -3.48 13.92 -19.26
N HIS A 287 -4.12 14.72 -18.39
CA HIS A 287 -4.12 16.19 -18.43
C HIS A 287 -3.00 16.83 -17.58
N GLY A 288 -2.06 16.05 -17.06
CA GLY A 288 -0.86 16.54 -16.37
C GLY A 288 -0.91 16.59 -14.86
N ILE A 289 -1.90 15.94 -14.24
CA ILE A 289 -2.01 15.81 -12.78
C ILE A 289 -1.58 14.39 -12.39
N PRO A 290 -0.29 14.13 -12.10
CA PRO A 290 0.17 12.76 -11.81
C PRO A 290 -0.50 12.22 -10.54
N PRO A 291 -0.83 10.92 -10.47
CA PRO A 291 -1.39 10.31 -9.28
C PRO A 291 -0.39 10.38 -8.12
N ASP A 292 -0.90 10.55 -6.92
CA ASP A 292 -0.14 10.50 -5.68
C ASP A 292 -0.79 9.44 -4.80
N GLU A 293 -0.10 8.31 -4.63
CA GLU A 293 -0.64 7.13 -3.94
C GLU A 293 -0.73 7.31 -2.43
N SER A 294 -0.13 8.38 -1.88
CA SER A 294 -0.23 8.71 -0.45
C SER A 294 -1.52 9.45 -0.09
N LEU A 295 -2.25 9.99 -1.08
CA LEU A 295 -3.45 10.78 -0.84
C LEU A 295 -4.68 9.90 -0.67
N THR A 296 -5.49 10.22 0.35
CA THR A 296 -6.85 9.68 0.46
C THR A 296 -7.71 10.10 -0.74
N PRO A 297 -8.79 9.38 -1.09
CA PRO A 297 -9.67 9.76 -2.20
C PRO A 297 -10.14 11.22 -2.12
N ARG A 298 -10.53 11.68 -0.93
CA ARG A 298 -10.90 13.08 -0.68
C ARG A 298 -9.76 14.07 -0.93
N LYS A 299 -8.53 13.79 -0.49
CA LYS A 299 -7.37 14.67 -0.75
C LYS A 299 -6.92 14.63 -2.22
N ALA A 300 -7.04 13.49 -2.87
CA ALA A 300 -6.82 13.37 -4.31
C ALA A 300 -7.87 14.19 -5.09
N ALA A 301 -9.14 14.19 -4.66
CA ALA A 301 -10.17 15.04 -5.23
C ALA A 301 -9.85 16.52 -5.11
N ASP A 302 -9.52 17.02 -3.90
CA ASP A 302 -9.08 18.40 -3.67
C ASP A 302 -7.95 18.81 -4.63
N ARG A 303 -6.97 17.91 -4.79
CA ARG A 303 -5.81 18.13 -5.66
C ARG A 303 -6.21 18.18 -7.13
N ILE A 304 -7.10 17.31 -7.60
CA ILE A 304 -7.57 17.30 -8.98
C ILE A 304 -8.37 18.56 -9.29
N VAL A 305 -9.25 19.01 -8.38
CA VAL A 305 -10.01 20.26 -8.54
C VAL A 305 -9.07 21.46 -8.63
N ARG A 306 -8.11 21.56 -7.69
CA ARG A 306 -7.16 22.68 -7.62
C ARG A 306 -6.22 22.72 -8.82
N LEU A 307 -5.57 21.60 -9.16
CA LEU A 307 -4.59 21.55 -10.25
C LEU A 307 -5.25 21.54 -11.63
N GLY A 308 -6.44 20.94 -11.74
CA GLY A 308 -7.24 20.92 -12.96
C GLY A 308 -8.02 22.20 -13.23
N ARG A 309 -8.04 23.14 -12.27
CA ARG A 309 -8.80 24.40 -12.32
C ARG A 309 -10.26 24.16 -12.72
N LEU A 310 -10.87 23.15 -12.10
CA LEU A 310 -12.23 22.72 -12.42
C LEU A 310 -13.24 23.76 -11.93
N ASP A 311 -14.31 23.97 -12.72
CA ASP A 311 -15.45 24.76 -12.29
C ASP A 311 -16.18 24.10 -11.09
N PRO A 312 -17.06 24.83 -10.38
CA PRO A 312 -17.76 24.29 -9.21
C PRO A 312 -18.58 23.02 -9.47
N ALA A 313 -19.15 22.86 -10.68
CA ALA A 313 -19.97 21.71 -11.03
C ALA A 313 -19.11 20.46 -11.29
N ALA A 314 -18.00 20.60 -12.02
CA ALA A 314 -17.01 19.56 -12.20
C ALA A 314 -16.30 19.23 -10.88
N GLY A 315 -15.97 20.23 -10.06
CA GLY A 315 -15.38 20.02 -8.74
C GLY A 315 -16.30 19.19 -7.82
N SER A 316 -17.59 19.55 -7.77
CA SER A 316 -18.59 18.78 -7.02
C SER A 316 -18.71 17.33 -7.52
N ALA A 317 -18.56 17.09 -8.83
CA ALA A 317 -18.57 15.75 -9.40
C ALA A 317 -17.35 14.91 -8.97
N VAL A 318 -16.16 15.51 -8.85
CA VAL A 318 -14.98 14.81 -8.30
C VAL A 318 -15.23 14.40 -6.85
N HIS A 319 -15.77 15.31 -6.03
CA HIS A 319 -16.05 15.04 -4.62
C HIS A 319 -17.11 13.96 -4.42
N ARG A 320 -18.22 13.99 -5.19
CA ARG A 320 -19.22 12.90 -5.16
C ARG A 320 -18.61 11.54 -5.47
N LEU A 321 -17.71 11.46 -6.45
CA LEU A 321 -17.06 10.21 -6.80
C LEU A 321 -16.08 9.77 -5.70
N ALA A 322 -15.34 10.69 -5.08
CA ALA A 322 -14.47 10.39 -3.95
C ALA A 322 -15.26 9.87 -2.74
N ASP A 323 -16.39 10.51 -2.41
CA ASP A 323 -17.30 10.08 -1.34
C ASP A 323 -17.87 8.68 -1.63
N ALA A 324 -18.25 8.41 -2.89
CA ALA A 324 -18.71 7.09 -3.30
C ALA A 324 -17.64 6.01 -3.12
N VAL A 325 -16.38 6.31 -3.45
CA VAL A 325 -15.24 5.42 -3.21
C VAL A 325 -15.05 5.17 -1.73
N GLU A 326 -15.10 6.22 -0.89
CA GLU A 326 -14.98 6.08 0.56
C GLU A 326 -16.13 5.24 1.15
N GLN A 327 -17.37 5.42 0.66
CA GLN A 327 -18.49 4.57 1.06
C GLN A 327 -18.25 3.10 0.70
N VAL A 328 -17.81 2.83 -0.53
CA VAL A 328 -17.53 1.46 -0.99
C VAL A 328 -16.41 0.79 -0.19
N LEU A 329 -15.37 1.55 0.18
CA LEU A 329 -14.21 1.02 0.88
C LEU A 329 -14.42 0.85 2.38
N TYR A 330 -15.19 1.75 3.02
CA TYR A 330 -15.21 1.87 4.47
C TYR A 330 -16.60 1.73 5.11
N ALA A 331 -17.69 1.86 4.36
CA ALA A 331 -19.03 1.74 4.95
C ALA A 331 -19.42 0.27 5.16
N PRO A 332 -20.01 -0.10 6.32
CA PRO A 332 -20.54 -1.45 6.55
C PRO A 332 -21.58 -1.88 5.51
N ALA A 333 -22.37 -0.91 5.03
CA ALA A 333 -23.35 -1.08 3.96
C ALA A 333 -23.23 0.09 2.97
N PRO A 334 -22.47 -0.07 1.87
CA PRO A 334 -22.23 1.01 0.92
C PRO A 334 -23.52 1.37 0.18
N ARG A 335 -23.80 2.68 0.11
CA ARG A 335 -24.93 3.19 -0.68
C ARG A 335 -24.52 3.28 -2.15
N PRO A 336 -25.33 2.77 -3.10
CA PRO A 336 -25.04 2.92 -4.52
C PRO A 336 -25.01 4.39 -4.92
N ALA A 337 -23.85 4.87 -5.38
CA ALA A 337 -23.75 6.18 -5.99
C ALA A 337 -24.23 6.09 -7.44
N ALA A 338 -25.40 6.67 -7.72
CA ALA A 338 -25.90 6.80 -9.08
C ALA A 338 -25.02 7.79 -9.88
N GLY A 339 -24.84 7.54 -11.18
CA GLY A 339 -24.26 8.54 -12.07
C GLY A 339 -22.72 8.65 -12.06
N ALA A 340 -21.98 7.71 -11.46
CA ALA A 340 -20.51 7.72 -11.46
C ALA A 340 -19.91 7.96 -12.86
N ALA A 341 -20.45 7.30 -13.89
CA ALA A 341 -20.02 7.52 -15.28
C ALA A 341 -20.31 8.92 -15.83
N GLN A 342 -21.39 9.56 -15.38
CA GLN A 342 -21.73 10.94 -15.75
C GLN A 342 -20.79 11.93 -15.06
N ASP A 343 -20.48 11.69 -13.79
CA ASP A 343 -19.52 12.49 -13.03
C ASP A 343 -18.12 12.43 -13.65
N VAL A 344 -17.64 11.24 -14.02
CA VAL A 344 -16.36 11.10 -14.75
C VAL A 344 -16.36 11.87 -16.07
N ARG A 345 -17.46 11.83 -16.84
CA ARG A 345 -17.56 12.58 -18.11
C ARG A 345 -17.49 14.08 -17.88
N ARG A 346 -18.25 14.61 -16.92
CA ARG A 346 -18.25 16.03 -16.55
C ARG A 346 -16.87 16.51 -16.08
N VAL A 347 -16.20 15.72 -15.25
CA VAL A 347 -14.83 16.03 -14.80
C VAL A 347 -13.86 16.03 -15.97
N THR A 348 -13.97 15.06 -16.88
CA THR A 348 -13.10 14.99 -18.07
C THR A 348 -13.31 16.18 -19.00
N GLU A 349 -14.54 16.65 -19.16
CA GLU A 349 -14.86 17.86 -19.91
C GLU A 349 -14.27 19.11 -19.26
N GLY A 350 -14.40 19.25 -17.93
CA GLY A 350 -13.76 20.34 -17.17
C GLY A 350 -12.23 20.33 -17.29
N LEU A 351 -11.59 19.16 -17.19
CA LEU A 351 -10.14 19.02 -17.37
C LEU A 351 -9.70 19.42 -18.79
N ARG A 352 -10.47 19.06 -19.81
CA ARG A 352 -10.21 19.48 -21.19
C ARG A 352 -10.37 20.99 -21.36
N ALA A 353 -11.42 21.58 -20.80
CA ALA A 353 -11.67 23.02 -20.87
C ALA A 353 -10.51 23.82 -20.26
N GLY A 354 -10.00 23.38 -19.10
CA GLY A 354 -8.86 24.02 -18.42
C GLY A 354 -7.48 23.76 -19.04
N ALA A 355 -7.34 22.77 -19.93
CA ALA A 355 -6.06 22.39 -20.53
C ALA A 355 -5.70 23.21 -21.79
N SER A 356 -4.41 23.43 -22.01
CA SER A 356 -3.89 24.04 -23.25
C SER A 356 -4.06 23.12 -24.46
N GLY A 357 -4.07 23.68 -25.67
CA GLY A 357 -4.25 22.92 -26.92
C GLY A 357 -3.26 21.77 -27.09
N GLY A 358 -1.98 21.98 -26.75
CA GLY A 358 -0.96 20.94 -26.78
C GLY A 358 -1.21 19.81 -25.77
N THR A 359 -1.68 20.13 -24.56
CA THR A 359 -2.05 19.12 -23.55
C THR A 359 -3.26 18.32 -23.99
N ARG A 360 -4.27 18.96 -24.62
CA ARG A 360 -5.46 18.26 -25.16
C ARG A 360 -5.07 17.24 -26.23
N LEU A 361 -4.20 17.62 -27.17
CA LEU A 361 -3.70 16.72 -28.22
C LEU A 361 -2.88 15.56 -27.64
N ARG A 362 -1.97 15.85 -26.69
CA ARG A 362 -1.20 14.80 -26.02
C ARG A 362 -2.08 13.85 -25.22
N ALA A 363 -3.05 14.34 -24.46
CA ALA A 363 -3.99 13.50 -23.72
C ALA A 363 -4.81 12.58 -24.64
N LEU A 364 -5.07 13.00 -25.88
CA LEU A 364 -5.81 12.22 -26.86
C LEU A 364 -4.95 11.14 -27.53
N PHE A 365 -3.76 11.49 -28.01
CA PHE A 365 -2.92 10.59 -28.82
C PHE A 365 -1.83 9.86 -28.02
N LEU A 366 -1.35 10.46 -26.94
CA LEU A 366 -0.28 9.95 -26.07
C LEU A 366 -0.68 10.07 -24.58
N PRO A 367 -1.78 9.44 -24.16
CA PRO A 367 -2.23 9.47 -22.77
C PRO A 367 -1.14 8.90 -21.86
N ARG A 368 -0.74 9.66 -20.83
CA ARG A 368 0.30 9.24 -19.87
C ARG A 368 -0.10 7.98 -19.12
N SER A 369 -1.40 7.79 -18.90
CA SER A 369 -1.93 6.58 -18.27
C SER A 369 -1.72 5.31 -19.10
N SER A 370 -1.36 5.41 -20.39
CA SER A 370 -0.99 4.24 -21.21
C SER A 370 0.26 3.51 -20.71
N VAL A 371 1.11 4.13 -19.88
CA VAL A 371 2.24 3.45 -19.23
C VAL A 371 1.78 2.26 -18.37
N ARG A 372 0.61 2.36 -17.72
CA ARG A 372 0.03 1.23 -16.97
C ARG A 372 -0.28 0.02 -17.86
N VAL A 373 -0.47 0.22 -19.16
CA VAL A 373 -0.69 -0.83 -20.16
C VAL A 373 0.60 -1.58 -20.44
N MET A 374 1.72 -0.86 -20.57
CA MET A 374 3.03 -1.50 -20.72
C MET A 374 3.34 -2.39 -19.52
N TRP A 375 3.00 -1.94 -18.30
CA TRP A 375 3.14 -2.74 -17.09
C TRP A 375 2.20 -3.95 -17.04
N ALA A 376 0.94 -3.80 -17.46
CA ALA A 376 0.00 -4.92 -17.51
C ALA A 376 0.41 -5.97 -18.56
N VAL A 377 0.91 -5.54 -19.72
CA VAL A 377 1.41 -6.41 -20.79
C VAL A 377 2.68 -7.13 -20.35
N SER A 378 3.62 -6.42 -19.70
CA SER A 378 4.85 -7.03 -19.20
C SER A 378 4.57 -8.07 -18.10
N ALA A 379 3.63 -7.79 -17.19
CA ALA A 379 3.21 -8.73 -16.15
C ALA A 379 2.56 -10.00 -16.74
N ARG A 380 1.70 -9.86 -17.77
CA ARG A 380 1.10 -11.01 -18.47
C ARG A 380 2.15 -11.81 -19.25
N TRP A 381 3.12 -11.14 -19.86
CA TRP A 381 4.26 -11.78 -20.51
C TRP A 381 5.13 -12.55 -19.52
N ALA A 382 5.42 -11.97 -18.35
CA ALA A 382 6.14 -12.65 -17.27
C ALA A 382 5.38 -13.90 -16.80
N ALA A 383 4.07 -13.80 -16.57
CA ALA A 383 3.22 -14.92 -16.20
C ALA A 383 3.13 -16.02 -17.27
N LEU A 384 3.15 -15.65 -18.55
CA LEU A 384 3.21 -16.61 -19.66
C LEU A 384 4.57 -17.32 -19.69
N ARG A 385 5.67 -16.58 -19.51
CA ARG A 385 7.03 -17.15 -19.47
C ARG A 385 7.19 -18.10 -18.30
N THR A 386 6.66 -17.79 -17.11
CA THR A 386 6.70 -18.70 -15.96
C THR A 386 5.88 -19.96 -16.19
N ARG A 387 4.70 -19.86 -16.82
CA ARG A 387 3.89 -21.03 -17.21
C ARG A 387 4.59 -21.91 -18.26
N VAL A 388 5.19 -21.30 -19.27
CA VAL A 388 5.96 -22.02 -20.31
C VAL A 388 7.21 -22.67 -19.73
N ALA A 389 7.90 -22.01 -18.79
CA ALA A 389 9.04 -22.57 -18.07
C ALA A 389 8.63 -23.75 -17.16
N ALA A 390 7.49 -23.65 -16.46
CA ALA A 390 6.94 -24.72 -15.64
C ALA A 390 6.42 -25.91 -16.47
N ALA A 391 5.99 -25.67 -17.72
CA ALA A 391 5.53 -26.70 -18.65
C ALA A 391 6.66 -27.40 -19.43
N ARG A 392 7.92 -26.97 -19.30
CA ARG A 392 9.06 -27.67 -19.90
C ARG A 392 9.41 -28.89 -19.05
N PRO A 393 9.27 -30.13 -19.57
CA PRO A 393 9.68 -31.31 -18.82
C PRO A 393 11.19 -31.25 -18.59
N ALA A 394 11.61 -31.42 -17.33
CA ALA A 394 13.01 -31.54 -16.97
C ALA A 394 13.59 -32.81 -17.60
N LEU A 395 14.33 -32.66 -18.70
CA LEU A 395 15.21 -33.70 -19.24
C LEU A 395 16.34 -33.94 -18.24
N ARG A 396 16.07 -34.67 -17.15
CA ARG A 396 17.10 -35.28 -16.31
C ARG A 396 17.67 -36.46 -17.10
N ARG A 397 18.83 -36.27 -17.72
CA ARG A 397 19.67 -37.39 -18.17
C ARG A 397 20.11 -38.18 -16.93
N PRO A 398 19.88 -39.51 -16.86
CA PRO A 398 20.47 -40.32 -15.80
C PRO A 398 21.97 -40.42 -16.09
N SER A 399 22.81 -39.86 -15.21
CA SER A 399 24.24 -40.13 -15.21
C SER A 399 24.44 -41.58 -14.73
N GLY A 400 24.67 -42.49 -15.66
CA GLY A 400 25.24 -43.79 -15.36
C GLY A 400 26.71 -43.62 -15.00
N GLN A 401 27.06 -43.84 -13.74
CA GLN A 401 28.40 -44.27 -13.35
C GLN A 401 28.26 -45.46 -12.40
N ARG A 402 28.49 -46.65 -12.97
CA ARG A 402 29.16 -47.77 -12.30
C ARG A 402 30.65 -47.63 -12.64
N GLY A 403 31.51 -47.81 -11.65
CA GLY A 403 32.96 -47.76 -11.74
C GLY A 403 33.54 -47.57 -10.36
#